data_AF-A0A227GWM7-F1
#
_entry.id   AF-A0A227GWM7-F1
#
_cell.length_a   1.000
_cell.length_b   1.000
_cell.length_c   1.000
_cell.angle_alpha   90.00
_cell.angle_beta   90.00
_cell.angle_gamma   90.00
#
_symmetry.space_group_name_H-M   'P 1'
#
loop_
_entity.id
_entity.type
_entity.pdbx_description
1 polymer ?
#
loop_
_entity_poly.entity_id
_entity_poly.type
_entity_poly.pdbx_seq_one_letter_code
_entity_poly.pdbx_strand_id
1 'polypeptide(L)' 'VQPALLARGLRRVALEMGIEIFENTPMTKLDFGQPATVSTPDAQIKAKQVVLALNAWMVEHFTQFKNSIVVVS' A
#
# COMPACT_ATOMS: atom_id res chain seq x y z
N VAL A 1 -15.26 -9.64 16.51
CA VAL A 1 -15.43 -9.21 15.10
C VAL A 1 -14.83 -10.27 14.18
N GLN A 2 -15.39 -10.49 12.98
CA GLN A 2 -14.81 -11.44 12.00
C GLN A 2 -13.95 -10.66 10.99
N PRO A 3 -12.60 -10.70 11.06
CA PRO A 3 -11.74 -9.79 10.30
C PRO A 3 -11.95 -9.89 8.79
N ALA A 4 -12.10 -11.11 8.26
CA ALA A 4 -12.30 -11.31 6.83
C ALA A 4 -13.62 -10.72 6.32
N LEU A 5 -14.69 -10.74 7.12
CA LEU A 5 -15.96 -10.12 6.74
C LEU A 5 -15.86 -8.59 6.77
N LEU A 6 -15.16 -8.03 7.76
CA LEU A 6 -14.92 -6.59 7.84
C LEU A 6 -14.15 -6.09 6.62
N ALA A 7 -13.02 -6.72 6.28
CA ALA A 7 -12.21 -6.32 5.14
C ALA A 7 -12.99 -6.37 3.81
N ARG A 8 -13.79 -7.43 3.60
CA ARG A 8 -14.66 -7.54 2.42
C ARG A 8 -15.74 -6.45 2.38
N GLY A 9 -16.33 -6.12 3.53
CA GLY A 9 -17.30 -5.03 3.65
C GLY A 9 -16.69 -3.68 3.27
N LEU A 10 -15.49 -3.39 3.77
CA LEU A 10 -14.75 -2.16 3.44
C LEU A 10 -14.40 -2.09 1.95
N ARG A 11 -13.91 -3.17 1.34
CA ARG A 11 -13.62 -3.24 -0.10
C ARG A 11 -14.84 -2.88 -0.94
N ARG A 12 -16.02 -3.43 -0.60
CA ARG A 12 -17.26 -3.17 -1.31
C ARG A 12 -17.62 -1.68 -1.29
N VAL A 13 -17.61 -1.05 -0.11
CA VAL A 13 -17.93 0.37 0.04
C VAL A 13 -16.92 1.26 -0.69
N ALA A 14 -15.62 0.92 -0.65
CA ALA A 14 -14.59 1.65 -1.39
C ALA A 14 -14.86 1.67 -2.90
N LEU A 15 -15.23 0.52 -3.47
CA LEU A 15 -15.61 0.43 -4.88
C LEU A 15 -16.86 1.24 -5.20
N GLU A 16 -17.88 1.22 -4.33
CA GLU A 16 -19.09 2.04 -4.46
C GLU A 16 -18.77 3.56 -4.45
N MET A 17 -17.69 3.97 -3.79
CA MET A 17 -17.18 5.34 -3.79
C MET A 17 -16.34 5.69 -5.03
N GLY A 18 -16.15 4.77 -5.98
CA GLY A 18 -15.36 4.98 -7.19
C GLY A 18 -13.85 4.82 -6.98
N ILE A 19 -13.41 4.22 -5.88
CA ILE A 19 -12.00 3.89 -5.65
C ILE A 19 -11.62 2.72 -6.55
N GLU A 20 -10.49 2.82 -7.24
CA GLU A 20 -9.91 1.73 -8.01
C GLU A 20 -9.01 0.88 -7.12
N ILE A 21 -9.23 -0.44 -7.13
CA ILE A 21 -8.44 -1.41 -6.37
C ILE A 21 -7.78 -2.37 -7.35
N PHE A 22 -6.45 -2.38 -7.34
CA PHE A 22 -5.64 -3.26 -8.16
C PHE A 22 -5.03 -4.34 -7.27
N GLU A 23 -5.34 -5.60 -7.58
CA GLU A 23 -4.81 -6.78 -6.89
C GLU A 23 -3.72 -7.42 -7.76
N ASN A 24 -2.77 -8.15 -7.16
CA ASN A 24 -1.61 -8.73 -7.86
C ASN A 24 -0.72 -7.72 -8.59
N THR A 25 -0.70 -6.47 -8.14
CA THR A 25 0.12 -5.37 -8.69
C THR A 25 1.10 -4.87 -7.63
N PRO A 26 2.10 -5.69 -7.24
CA PRO A 26 2.99 -5.32 -6.15
C PRO A 26 3.77 -4.05 -6.49
N MET A 27 3.93 -3.17 -5.50
CA MET A 27 4.88 -2.06 -5.60
C MET A 27 6.30 -2.63 -5.62
N THR A 28 7.05 -2.40 -6.69
CA THR A 28 8.46 -2.83 -6.82
C THR A 28 9.44 -1.71 -6.47
N LYS A 29 9.02 -0.46 -6.61
CA LYS A 29 9.83 0.73 -6.30
C LYS A 29 8.94 1.93 -5.97
N LEU A 30 9.41 2.75 -5.03
CA LEU A 30 8.85 4.07 -4.75
C LEU A 30 9.96 5.13 -4.94
N ASP A 31 9.79 5.98 -5.94
CA ASP A 31 10.63 7.16 -6.16
C ASP A 31 9.97 8.37 -5.49
N PHE A 32 10.63 8.90 -4.45
CA PHE A 32 10.19 10.09 -3.73
C PHE A 32 10.33 11.35 -4.60
N GLY A 33 9.34 12.23 -4.53
CA GLY A 33 9.31 13.46 -5.30
C GLY A 33 7.95 14.16 -5.22
N GLN A 34 7.81 15.26 -5.96
CA GLN A 34 6.53 15.95 -6.12
C GLN A 34 6.23 16.10 -7.63
N PRO A 35 5.46 15.17 -8.24
CA PRO A 35 4.79 14.01 -7.63
C PRO A 35 5.72 12.81 -7.39
N ALA A 36 5.35 11.95 -6.43
CA ALA A 36 6.00 10.67 -6.21
C ALA A 36 5.62 9.69 -7.33
N THR A 37 6.51 8.73 -7.63
CA THR A 37 6.27 7.70 -8.65
C THR A 37 6.37 6.31 -8.04
N VAL A 38 5.33 5.50 -8.23
CA VAL A 38 5.23 4.10 -7.80
C VAL A 38 5.37 3.22 -9.04
N SER A 39 6.28 2.25 -8.99
CA SER A 39 6.44 1.26 -10.05
C SER A 39 5.80 -0.07 -9.65
N THR A 40 5.14 -0.71 -10.60
CA THR A 40 4.66 -2.10 -10.55
C THR A 40 5.32 -2.89 -11.69
N PRO A 41 5.14 -4.21 -11.79
CA PRO A 41 5.69 -4.97 -12.93
C PRO A 41 5.23 -4.45 -14.29
N ASP A 42 3.98 -3.99 -14.39
CA ASP A 42 3.34 -3.67 -15.67
C ASP A 42 3.06 -2.17 -15.85
N ALA A 43 3.30 -1.32 -14.85
CA ALA A 43 2.93 0.10 -14.90
C ALA A 43 3.77 1.02 -14.01
N GLN A 44 3.63 2.33 -14.23
CA GLN A 44 4.10 3.39 -13.34
C GLN A 44 2.94 4.33 -13.01
N ILE A 45 2.80 4.66 -11.73
CA ILE A 45 1.74 5.50 -11.20
C ILE A 45 2.37 6.75 -10.60
N LYS A 46 1.89 7.93 -11.00
CA LYS A 46 2.32 9.22 -10.43
C LYS A 46 1.25 9.75 -9.47
N ALA A 47 1.66 10.08 -8.25
CA ALA A 47 0.75 10.57 -7.22
C ALA A 47 1.34 11.76 -6.46
N LYS A 48 0.51 12.76 -6.15
CA LYS A 48 0.92 13.89 -5.30
C LYS A 48 1.21 13.44 -3.86
N GLN A 49 0.53 12.38 -3.42
CA GLN A 49 0.68 11.79 -2.09
C GLN A 49 0.60 10.27 -2.21
N VAL A 50 1.42 9.57 -1.42
CA VAL A 50 1.44 8.11 -1.33
C VAL A 50 1.30 7.73 0.14
N VAL A 51 0.33 6.87 0.45
CA VAL A 51 0.12 6.32 1.79
C VAL A 51 0.57 4.86 1.79
N LEU A 52 1.51 4.52 2.67
CA LEU A 52 2.08 3.18 2.77
C LEU A 52 1.34 2.36 3.83
N ALA A 53 0.52 1.41 3.38
CA ALA A 53 -0.21 0.47 4.22
C ALA A 53 0.40 -0.95 4.14
N LEU A 54 1.74 -1.06 4.20
CA LEU A 54 2.48 -2.31 3.96
C LEU A 54 2.58 -3.24 5.18
N ASN A 55 2.04 -2.85 6.34
CA ASN A 55 2.16 -3.60 7.60
C ASN A 55 3.64 -3.99 7.88
N ALA A 56 3.89 -5.22 8.32
CA ALA A 56 5.22 -5.72 8.69
C ALA A 56 6.27 -5.67 7.57
N TRP A 57 5.86 -5.68 6.29
CA TRP A 57 6.76 -5.61 5.13
C TRP A 57 7.40 -4.23 4.92
N MET A 58 7.03 -3.22 5.71
CA MET A 58 7.64 -1.89 5.68
C MET A 58 9.16 -1.94 5.96
N VAL A 59 9.61 -2.86 6.81
CA VAL A 59 11.01 -3.03 7.22
C VAL A 59 11.90 -3.50 6.07
N GLU A 60 11.35 -4.28 5.14
CA GLU A 60 12.06 -4.77 3.95
C GLU A 60 12.23 -3.68 2.90
N HIS A 61 11.20 -2.85 2.72
CA HIS A 61 11.18 -1.81 1.69
C HIS A 61 11.89 -0.52 2.11
N PHE A 62 11.97 -0.24 3.41
CA PHE A 62 12.51 1.01 3.93
C PHE A 62 13.49 0.74 5.08
N THR A 63 14.78 0.71 4.76
CA THR A 63 15.85 0.45 5.73
C THR A 63 15.89 1.47 6.87
N GLN A 64 15.38 2.68 6.62
CA GLN A 64 15.32 3.78 7.58
C GLN A 64 14.45 3.46 8.80
N PHE A 65 13.47 2.56 8.67
CA PHE A 65 12.54 2.22 9.74
C PHE A 65 12.88 0.93 10.50
N LYS A 66 14.00 0.26 10.15
CA LYS A 66 14.40 -1.02 10.73
C LYS A 66 14.57 -1.00 12.25
N ASN A 67 15.00 0.14 12.80
CA ASN A 67 15.26 0.29 14.24
C ASN A 67 14.13 0.98 15.00
N SER A 68 13.03 1.35 14.32
CA SER A 68 11.93 2.13 14.90
C SER A 68 10.58 1.42 14.85
N ILE A 69 10.52 0.19 14.30
CA ILE A 69 9.30 -0.60 14.16
C ILE A 69 9.52 -1.97 14.82
N VAL A 70 8.58 -2.38 15.67
CA VAL A 70 8.49 -3.74 16.22
C VAL A 70 7.27 -4.43 15.62
N VAL A 71 7.48 -5.58 15.00
CA VAL A 71 6.39 -6.41 14.47
C VAL A 71 5.83 -7.24 15.61
N VAL A 72 4.52 -7.19 15.80
CA VAL A 72 3.79 -7.96 16.82
C VAL A 72 2.80 -8.90 16.14
N SER A 73 2.64 -10.10 16.73
CA SER A 73 1.75 -11.16 16.26
C SER A 73 0.48 -11.24 17.10
#